data_AF-A0A137QXQ3-F1
#
_entry.id   AF-A0A137QXQ3-F1
#
_cell.length_a   1.000
_cell.length_b   1.000
_cell.length_c   1.000
_cell.angle_alpha   90.00
_cell.angle_beta   90.00
_cell.angle_gamma   90.00
#
_symmetry.space_group_name_H-M   'P 1'
#
loop_
_entity.id
_entity.type
_entity.pdbx_description
1 polymer ?
#
loop_
_entity_poly.entity_id
_entity_poly.type
_entity_poly.pdbx_seq_one_letter_code
_entity_poly.pdbx_strand_id
1 'polypeptide(L)'
;MKSEIERILSKFLKDCDIPYPHGIRMDETFRTDCFADATHRGFDLNLLARPLDVGIVVAHTSYSHLENYSTRVFIAVWTGLMTHIDDYYEVYADGLKEFTSRFIRQEPQKYKVLDQVVEMTREFGDHWDTIGANLVLTAEFDYLTSAIIDSAIEGMEVKTSMAPDFAGFTRSMSGISRAYCCQVFPPNLSVKDWIQVTPDFLYYINHTNDLFSFYKEELDRESLNFVSMHAKAKGITKIETLRQLADNAAECYRRGTELLQSCPEALKAFRNFCVGYIGFHALSPRYKLDQLDL
;
A
#
# COMPACT_ATOMS: atom_id res chain seq x y z
N MET A 1 -20.62 10.92 -12.84
CA MET A 1 -19.37 10.26 -12.41
C MET A 1 -19.13 10.51 -10.93
N LYS A 2 -18.86 11.76 -10.50
CA LYS A 2 -18.66 12.12 -9.08
C LYS A 2 -19.72 11.53 -8.12
N SER A 3 -21.00 11.80 -8.36
CA SER A 3 -22.10 11.30 -7.52
C SER A 3 -22.20 9.76 -7.45
N GLU A 4 -21.78 9.07 -8.50
CA GLU A 4 -21.75 7.60 -8.51
C GLU A 4 -20.55 7.08 -7.69
N ILE A 5 -19.41 7.77 -7.74
CA ILE A 5 -18.23 7.45 -6.92
C ILE A 5 -18.58 7.64 -5.44
N GLU A 6 -19.17 8.77 -5.06
CA GLU A 6 -19.65 9.05 -3.68
C GLU A 6 -20.55 7.92 -3.20
N ARG A 7 -21.59 7.57 -3.97
CA ARG A 7 -22.52 6.49 -3.63
C ARG A 7 -21.84 5.13 -3.44
N ILE A 8 -20.84 4.81 -4.26
CA ILE A 8 -20.10 3.54 -4.17
C ILE A 8 -19.21 3.52 -2.92
N LEU A 9 -18.47 4.60 -2.65
CA LEU A 9 -17.59 4.72 -1.50
C LEU A 9 -18.37 4.74 -0.18
N SER A 10 -19.46 5.51 -0.07
CA SER A 10 -20.30 5.52 1.13
C SER A 10 -20.96 4.16 1.38
N LYS A 11 -21.34 3.42 0.32
CA LYS A 11 -21.83 2.05 0.46
C LYS A 11 -20.73 1.12 0.97
N PHE A 12 -19.53 1.17 0.38
CA PHE A 12 -18.39 0.36 0.80
C PHE A 12 -18.06 0.56 2.28
N LEU A 13 -18.00 1.82 2.73
CA LEU A 13 -17.77 2.20 4.12
C LEU A 13 -18.85 1.63 5.05
N LYS A 14 -20.12 1.76 4.66
CA LYS A 14 -21.26 1.19 5.40
C LYS A 14 -21.18 -0.34 5.49
N ASP A 15 -20.84 -1.02 4.41
CA ASP A 15 -20.77 -2.49 4.38
C ASP A 15 -19.60 -3.03 5.20
N CYS A 16 -18.53 -2.23 5.37
CA CYS A 16 -17.43 -2.55 6.28
C CYS A 16 -17.69 -2.13 7.74
N ASP A 17 -18.79 -1.43 8.02
CA ASP A 17 -19.04 -0.78 9.33
C ASP A 17 -17.89 0.16 9.74
N ILE A 18 -17.30 0.86 8.77
CA ILE A 18 -16.22 1.85 8.97
C ILE A 18 -16.78 3.23 8.63
N PRO A 19 -16.93 4.14 9.61
CA PRO A 19 -17.34 5.51 9.32
C PRO A 19 -16.23 6.25 8.56
N TYR A 20 -16.61 7.16 7.67
CA TYR A 20 -15.63 8.07 7.07
C TYR A 20 -15.05 8.98 8.16
N PRO A 21 -13.72 9.03 8.31
CA PRO A 21 -13.13 9.79 9.39
C PRO A 21 -13.05 11.28 9.04
N HIS A 22 -13.49 12.13 9.97
CA HIS A 22 -13.37 13.59 9.86
C HIS A 22 -12.43 14.14 10.91
N GLY A 23 -11.68 15.19 10.56
CA GLY A 23 -10.86 15.95 11.52
C GLY A 23 -9.71 15.17 12.14
N ILE A 24 -9.17 14.16 11.44
CA ILE A 24 -7.95 13.45 11.87
C ILE A 24 -6.84 14.49 12.04
N ARG A 25 -6.21 14.48 13.22
CA ARG A 25 -5.04 15.32 13.50
C ARG A 25 -3.78 14.48 13.43
N MET A 26 -2.76 15.05 12.79
CA MET A 26 -1.44 14.44 12.76
C MET A 26 -0.77 14.61 14.13
N ASP A 27 -0.13 13.56 14.61
CA ASP A 27 0.77 13.61 15.76
C ASP A 27 2.09 14.26 15.33
N GLU A 28 2.29 15.52 15.72
CA GLU A 28 3.48 16.29 15.38
C GLU A 28 4.76 15.74 16.06
N THR A 29 4.64 15.06 17.19
CA THR A 29 5.79 14.39 17.82
C THR A 29 6.20 13.18 16.98
N PHE A 30 5.24 12.33 16.61
CA PHE A 30 5.52 11.19 15.72
C PHE A 30 6.11 11.63 14.37
N ARG A 31 5.57 12.71 13.79
CA ARG A 31 6.09 13.31 12.56
C ARG A 31 7.56 13.75 12.76
N THR A 32 7.84 14.50 13.82
CA THR A 32 9.20 14.99 14.13
C THR A 32 10.19 13.84 14.28
N ASP A 33 9.80 12.78 14.99
CA ASP A 33 10.66 11.60 15.21
C ASP A 33 10.96 10.86 13.90
N CYS A 34 9.99 10.75 12.99
CA CYS A 34 10.21 10.14 11.68
C CYS A 34 11.19 10.95 10.81
N PHE A 35 11.11 12.29 10.83
CA PHE A 35 12.09 13.14 10.15
C PHE A 35 13.48 13.07 10.79
N ALA A 36 13.56 12.96 12.12
CA ALA A 36 14.81 12.78 12.83
C ALA A 36 15.47 11.43 12.49
N ASP A 37 14.69 10.35 12.45
CA ASP A 37 15.15 9.02 12.05
C ASP A 37 15.62 9.00 10.58
N ALA A 38 14.85 9.62 9.67
CA ALA A 38 15.28 9.74 8.27
C ALA A 38 16.59 10.53 8.13
N THR A 39 16.77 11.60 8.91
CA THR A 39 18.02 12.36 8.95
C THR A 39 19.18 11.51 9.46
N HIS A 40 18.96 10.76 10.54
CA HIS A 40 19.97 9.87 11.13
C HIS A 40 20.44 8.82 10.12
N ARG A 41 19.50 8.25 9.35
CA ARG A 41 19.77 7.29 8.27
C ARG A 41 20.44 7.91 7.03
N GLY A 42 20.68 9.22 7.06
CA GLY A 42 21.39 9.94 6.01
C GLY A 42 20.60 10.12 4.72
N PHE A 43 19.26 10.08 4.79
CA PHE A 43 18.38 10.43 3.67
C PHE A 43 18.50 11.92 3.33
N ASP A 44 18.45 12.22 2.03
CA ASP A 44 18.35 13.60 1.56
C ASP A 44 16.90 14.06 1.71
N LEU A 45 16.64 14.87 2.74
CA LEU A 45 15.29 15.37 3.02
C LEU A 45 14.75 16.31 1.92
N ASN A 46 15.60 16.87 1.06
CA ASN A 46 15.11 17.66 -0.08
C ASN A 46 14.34 16.77 -1.07
N LEU A 47 14.70 15.48 -1.14
CA LEU A 47 14.05 14.49 -1.99
C LEU A 47 12.96 13.74 -1.21
N LEU A 48 13.27 13.32 0.01
CA LEU A 48 12.41 12.38 0.75
C LEU A 48 11.29 13.06 1.54
N ALA A 49 11.32 14.37 1.84
CA ALA A 49 10.37 14.98 2.76
C ALA A 49 8.89 14.78 2.38
N ARG A 50 8.55 14.97 1.10
CA ARG A 50 7.16 14.82 0.62
C ARG A 50 6.72 13.34 0.59
N PRO A 51 7.49 12.39 0.03
CA PRO A 51 7.19 10.97 0.15
C PRO A 51 7.13 10.49 1.61
N LEU A 52 8.00 11.02 2.48
CA LEU A 52 8.00 10.68 3.90
C LEU A 52 6.71 11.10 4.60
N ASP A 53 6.15 12.26 4.27
CA ASP A 53 4.83 12.65 4.82
C ASP A 53 3.74 11.61 4.47
N VAL A 54 3.80 10.97 3.28
CA VAL A 54 2.89 9.87 2.93
C VAL A 54 3.08 8.68 3.87
N GLY A 55 4.33 8.24 4.07
CA GLY A 55 4.66 7.15 4.98
C GLY A 55 4.26 7.44 6.43
N ILE A 56 4.47 8.67 6.91
CA ILE A 56 4.08 9.12 8.25
C ILE A 56 2.57 9.03 8.43
N VAL A 57 1.78 9.51 7.46
CA VAL A 57 0.32 9.45 7.55
C VAL A 57 -0.16 7.99 7.56
N VAL A 58 0.41 7.13 6.70
CA VAL A 58 0.10 5.68 6.69
C VAL A 58 0.41 5.05 8.05
N ALA A 59 1.62 5.24 8.56
CA ALA A 59 2.06 4.67 9.84
C ALA A 59 1.20 5.15 11.03
N HIS A 60 0.96 6.46 11.10
CA HIS A 60 0.17 7.09 12.16
C HIS A 60 -1.26 6.59 12.20
N THR A 61 -1.91 6.54 11.04
CA THR A 61 -3.33 6.17 10.98
C THR A 61 -3.54 4.66 11.06
N SER A 62 -2.71 3.88 10.34
CA SER A 62 -2.94 2.44 10.11
C SER A 62 -2.19 1.51 11.04
N TYR A 63 -1.17 2.00 11.76
CA TYR A 63 -0.30 1.17 12.61
C TYR A 63 -0.17 1.69 14.04
N SER A 64 -1.04 2.61 14.47
CA SER A 64 -1.05 3.15 15.84
C SER A 64 -1.26 2.10 16.93
N HIS A 65 -1.80 0.93 16.58
CA HIS A 65 -2.00 -0.19 17.50
C HIS A 65 -0.72 -0.98 17.81
N LEU A 66 0.35 -0.78 17.05
CA LEU A 66 1.63 -1.43 17.32
C LEU A 66 2.28 -0.80 18.55
N GLU A 67 2.55 -1.61 19.57
CA GLU A 67 3.15 -1.13 20.83
C GLU A 67 4.59 -0.64 20.61
N ASN A 68 5.35 -1.35 19.76
CA ASN A 68 6.73 -0.97 19.45
C ASN A 68 6.77 0.33 18.63
N TYR A 69 7.22 1.41 19.27
CA TYR A 69 7.35 2.73 18.64
C TYR A 69 8.39 2.74 17.51
N SER A 70 9.52 2.05 17.66
CA SER A 70 10.55 2.03 16.60
C SER A 70 10.05 1.31 15.35
N THR A 71 9.22 0.28 15.49
CA THR A 71 8.56 -0.37 14.33
C THR A 71 7.64 0.59 13.59
N ARG A 72 6.88 1.44 14.30
CA ARG A 72 6.01 2.44 13.65
C ARG A 72 6.83 3.49 12.88
N VAL A 73 7.92 3.98 13.47
CA VAL A 73 8.85 4.91 12.80
C VAL A 73 9.50 4.24 11.59
N PHE A 74 9.94 2.98 11.72
CA PHE A 74 10.49 2.21 10.63
C PHE A 74 9.49 2.08 9.46
N ILE A 75 8.24 1.69 9.74
CA ILE A 75 7.18 1.59 8.72
C ILE A 75 6.99 2.95 8.02
N ALA A 76 6.95 4.06 8.78
CA ALA A 76 6.80 5.40 8.21
C ALA A 76 7.93 5.74 7.22
N VAL A 77 9.17 5.55 7.63
CA VAL A 77 10.35 5.88 6.82
C VAL A 77 10.47 4.93 5.63
N TRP A 78 10.22 3.63 5.82
CA TRP A 78 10.26 2.63 4.76
C TRP A 78 9.18 2.89 3.71
N THR A 79 7.94 3.15 4.12
CA THR A 79 6.86 3.53 3.20
C THR A 79 7.18 4.84 2.46
N GLY A 80 7.79 5.81 3.14
CA GLY A 80 8.26 7.04 2.51
C GLY A 80 9.31 6.78 1.44
N LEU A 81 10.26 5.89 1.71
CA LEU A 81 11.29 5.48 0.75
C LEU A 81 10.70 4.76 -0.47
N MET A 82 9.77 3.81 -0.26
CA MET A 82 9.08 3.13 -1.35
C MET A 82 8.29 4.12 -2.22
N THR A 83 7.58 5.05 -1.58
CA THR A 83 6.83 6.12 -2.28
C THR A 83 7.77 7.03 -3.09
N HIS A 84 8.95 7.35 -2.56
CA HIS A 84 9.95 8.14 -3.30
C HIS A 84 10.44 7.41 -4.54
N ILE A 85 10.71 6.11 -4.45
CA ILE A 85 11.16 5.32 -5.60
C ILE A 85 10.08 5.27 -6.68
N ASP A 86 8.82 5.17 -6.29
CA ASP A 86 7.65 5.20 -7.19
C ASP A 86 7.51 6.54 -7.92
N ASP A 87 7.44 7.63 -7.16
CA ASP A 87 7.23 8.99 -7.69
C ASP A 87 8.40 9.43 -8.61
N TYR A 88 9.59 8.82 -8.46
CA TYR A 88 10.80 9.14 -9.22
C TYR A 88 11.39 7.94 -9.99
N TYR A 89 10.58 6.94 -10.35
CA TYR A 89 11.07 5.69 -10.94
C TYR A 89 11.94 5.89 -12.19
N GLU A 90 11.62 6.88 -13.03
CA GLU A 90 12.36 7.18 -14.27
C GLU A 90 13.84 7.51 -13.99
N VAL A 91 14.11 8.17 -12.86
CA VAL A 91 15.47 8.53 -12.43
C VAL A 91 16.28 7.29 -12.08
N TYR A 92 15.62 6.26 -11.56
CA TYR A 92 16.27 5.06 -11.02
C TYR A 92 16.11 3.83 -11.91
N ALA A 93 15.48 3.94 -13.08
CA ALA A 93 15.04 2.81 -13.89
C ALA A 93 16.15 1.81 -14.24
N ASP A 94 17.35 2.30 -14.54
CA ASP A 94 18.53 1.47 -14.81
C ASP A 94 19.11 0.81 -13.55
N GLY A 95 19.06 1.51 -12.41
CA GLY A 95 19.41 0.95 -11.11
C GLY A 95 18.44 -0.14 -10.68
N LEU A 96 17.13 0.07 -10.85
CA LEU A 96 16.09 -0.90 -10.54
C LEU A 96 16.25 -2.18 -11.37
N LYS A 97 16.57 -2.07 -12.67
CA LYS A 97 16.88 -3.23 -13.55
C LYS A 97 18.00 -4.12 -13.01
N GLU A 98 18.98 -3.53 -12.33
CA GLU A 98 20.12 -4.27 -11.79
C GLU A 98 19.95 -4.63 -10.30
N PHE A 99 18.94 -4.08 -9.63
CA PHE A 99 18.82 -4.05 -8.16
C PHE A 99 18.93 -5.44 -7.54
N THR A 100 18.07 -6.37 -7.95
CA THR A 100 18.02 -7.74 -7.42
C THR A 100 19.33 -8.47 -7.67
N SER A 101 19.96 -8.26 -8.84
CA SER A 101 21.21 -8.93 -9.17
C SER A 101 22.38 -8.42 -8.33
N ARG A 102 22.43 -7.11 -8.06
CA ARG A 102 23.42 -6.46 -7.19
C ARG A 102 23.21 -6.87 -5.73
N PHE A 103 21.95 -6.90 -5.28
CA PHE A 103 21.57 -7.35 -3.94
C PHE A 103 22.10 -8.77 -3.67
N ILE A 104 21.84 -9.72 -4.59
CA ILE A 104 22.30 -11.11 -4.46
C ILE A 104 23.83 -11.21 -4.44
N ARG A 105 24.52 -10.40 -5.26
CA ARG A 105 25.99 -10.38 -5.32
C ARG A 105 26.64 -9.57 -4.20
N GLN A 106 25.85 -8.92 -3.33
CA GLN A 106 26.32 -8.00 -2.31
C GLN A 106 27.16 -6.84 -2.90
N GLU A 107 26.78 -6.40 -4.09
CA GLU A 107 27.39 -5.25 -4.75
C GLU A 107 26.65 -3.97 -4.33
N PRO A 108 27.34 -2.82 -4.24
CA PRO A 108 26.68 -1.53 -4.07
C PRO A 108 25.62 -1.32 -5.15
N GLN A 109 24.49 -0.75 -4.75
CA GLN A 109 23.44 -0.35 -5.66
C GLN A 109 23.89 0.85 -6.49
N LYS A 110 23.23 1.04 -7.64
CA LYS A 110 23.62 2.10 -8.58
C LYS A 110 23.40 3.50 -8.03
N TYR A 111 22.43 3.64 -7.13
CA TYR A 111 22.05 4.91 -6.52
C TYR A 111 22.04 4.77 -5.01
N LYS A 112 22.48 5.83 -4.31
CA LYS A 112 22.49 5.86 -2.84
C LYS A 112 21.11 5.57 -2.24
N VAL A 113 20.02 6.03 -2.86
CA VAL A 113 18.66 5.75 -2.38
C VAL A 113 18.32 4.26 -2.42
N LEU A 114 18.86 3.53 -3.40
CA LEU A 114 18.69 2.08 -3.50
C LEU A 114 19.59 1.35 -2.51
N ASP A 115 20.79 1.85 -2.21
CA ASP A 115 21.58 1.34 -1.08
C ASP A 115 20.81 1.50 0.24
N GLN A 116 20.08 2.60 0.41
CA GLN A 116 19.25 2.82 1.60
C GLN A 116 18.08 1.84 1.68
N VAL A 117 17.53 1.38 0.55
CA VAL A 117 16.58 0.26 0.56
C VAL A 117 17.25 -0.96 1.16
N VAL A 118 18.41 -1.36 0.62
CA VAL A 118 19.15 -2.54 1.10
C VAL A 118 19.44 -2.45 2.60
N GLU A 119 19.85 -1.29 3.10
CA GLU A 119 20.13 -1.10 4.52
C GLU A 119 18.86 -1.25 5.38
N MET A 120 17.73 -0.68 4.97
CA MET A 120 16.46 -0.87 5.67
C MET A 120 15.99 -2.34 5.62
N THR A 121 16.19 -3.04 4.50
CA THR A 121 15.86 -4.46 4.34
C THR A 121 16.56 -5.32 5.41
N ARG A 122 17.77 -4.95 5.84
CA ARG A 122 18.52 -5.71 6.86
C ARG A 122 17.86 -5.70 8.24
N GLU A 123 17.07 -4.67 8.53
CA GLU A 123 16.38 -4.48 9.82
C GLU A 123 15.03 -5.22 9.90
N PHE A 124 14.55 -5.86 8.82
CA PHE A 124 13.24 -6.54 8.84
C PHE A 124 13.13 -7.59 9.95
N GLY A 125 14.22 -8.30 10.24
CA GLY A 125 14.26 -9.29 11.32
C GLY A 125 14.21 -8.69 12.73
N ASP A 126 14.46 -7.39 12.88
CA ASP A 126 14.35 -6.68 14.16
C ASP A 126 12.90 -6.27 14.45
N HIS A 127 12.05 -6.24 13.42
CA HIS A 127 10.66 -5.78 13.52
C HIS A 127 9.62 -6.90 13.41
N TRP A 128 9.92 -7.97 12.67
CA TRP A 128 8.99 -9.06 12.40
C TRP A 128 9.65 -10.43 12.54
N ASP A 129 8.81 -11.46 12.74
CA ASP A 129 9.30 -12.84 12.74
C ASP A 129 9.84 -13.25 11.36
N THR A 130 10.48 -14.42 11.27
CA THR A 130 11.10 -14.88 10.02
C THR A 130 10.10 -14.96 8.85
N ILE A 131 8.84 -15.31 9.10
CA ILE A 131 7.86 -15.44 8.02
C ILE A 131 7.43 -14.04 7.57
N GLY A 132 7.11 -13.14 8.50
CA GLY A 132 6.77 -11.75 8.22
C GLY A 132 7.89 -11.02 7.48
N ALA A 133 9.12 -11.12 7.98
CA ALA A 133 10.29 -10.51 7.34
C ALA A 133 10.50 -11.01 5.90
N ASN A 134 10.35 -12.32 5.66
CA ASN A 134 10.46 -12.88 4.31
C ASN A 134 9.32 -12.43 3.38
N LEU A 135 8.09 -12.32 3.90
CA LEU A 135 6.95 -11.85 3.13
C LEU A 135 7.07 -10.36 2.77
N VAL A 136 7.59 -9.52 3.69
CA VAL A 136 7.90 -8.11 3.43
C VAL A 136 9.02 -7.99 2.38
N LEU A 137 10.11 -8.76 2.52
CA LEU A 137 11.22 -8.78 1.55
C LEU A 137 10.75 -9.14 0.13
N THR A 138 9.96 -10.20 0.00
CA THR A 138 9.47 -10.61 -1.33
C THR A 138 8.51 -9.57 -1.93
N ALA A 139 7.68 -8.93 -1.10
CA ALA A 139 6.79 -7.85 -1.55
C ALA A 139 7.58 -6.61 -2.00
N GLU A 140 8.67 -6.26 -1.31
CA GLU A 140 9.57 -5.18 -1.71
C GLU A 140 10.19 -5.47 -3.08
N PHE A 141 10.68 -6.68 -3.32
CA PHE A 141 11.23 -7.05 -4.63
C PHE A 141 10.18 -7.10 -5.73
N ASP A 142 8.98 -7.60 -5.43
CA ASP A 142 7.84 -7.56 -6.37
C ASP A 142 7.54 -6.11 -6.77
N TYR A 143 7.53 -5.19 -5.81
CA TYR A 143 7.26 -3.76 -6.00
C TYR A 143 8.35 -3.04 -6.82
N LEU A 144 9.62 -3.23 -6.46
CA LEU A 144 10.74 -2.67 -7.23
C LEU A 144 10.77 -3.23 -8.66
N THR A 145 10.38 -4.49 -8.83
CA THR A 145 10.30 -5.12 -10.15
C THR A 145 9.12 -4.57 -10.96
N SER A 146 7.97 -4.27 -10.35
CA SER A 146 6.83 -3.73 -11.10
C SER A 146 7.13 -2.38 -11.74
N ALA A 147 7.91 -1.52 -11.08
CA ALA A 147 8.34 -0.25 -11.67
C ALA A 147 9.12 -0.43 -13.00
N ILE A 148 9.82 -1.55 -13.13
CA ILE A 148 10.55 -1.92 -14.37
C ILE A 148 9.58 -2.48 -15.41
N ILE A 149 8.61 -3.29 -14.99
CA ILE A 149 7.59 -3.86 -15.88
C ILE A 149 6.82 -2.73 -16.56
N ASP A 150 6.36 -1.74 -15.80
CA ASP A 150 5.57 -0.62 -16.33
C ASP A 150 6.31 0.13 -17.44
N SER A 151 7.62 0.39 -17.25
CA SER A 151 8.48 0.96 -18.29
C SER A 151 8.71 0.01 -19.47
N ALA A 152 8.91 -1.29 -19.21
CA ALA A 152 9.19 -2.27 -20.26
C ALA A 152 7.98 -2.54 -21.19
N ILE A 153 6.77 -2.31 -20.68
CA ILE A 153 5.52 -2.49 -21.43
C ILE A 153 4.93 -1.15 -21.91
N GLU A 154 5.66 -0.04 -21.78
CA GLU A 154 5.19 1.25 -22.25
C GLU A 154 4.85 1.20 -23.75
N GLY A 155 3.66 1.67 -24.12
CA GLY A 155 3.16 1.60 -25.49
C GLY A 155 2.71 0.20 -25.95
N MET A 156 2.84 -0.84 -25.12
CA MET A 156 2.31 -2.17 -25.41
C MET A 156 0.78 -2.14 -25.44
N GLU A 157 0.19 -2.68 -26.50
CA GLU A 157 -1.25 -2.94 -26.50
C GLU A 157 -1.56 -4.10 -25.54
N VAL A 158 -2.18 -3.79 -24.41
CA VAL A 158 -2.70 -4.81 -23.51
C VAL A 158 -3.87 -5.52 -24.18
N LYS A 159 -3.70 -6.81 -24.49
CA LYS A 159 -4.73 -7.71 -25.05
C LYS A 159 -5.70 -8.16 -23.95
N THR A 160 -6.39 -7.20 -23.36
CA THR A 160 -7.18 -7.37 -22.13
C THR A 160 -8.25 -8.46 -22.21
N SER A 161 -8.82 -8.74 -23.39
CA SER A 161 -9.79 -9.83 -23.60
C SER A 161 -9.17 -11.23 -23.59
N MET A 162 -7.89 -11.36 -23.96
CA MET A 162 -7.15 -12.63 -23.98
C MET A 162 -6.31 -12.84 -22.70
N ALA A 163 -6.10 -11.78 -21.93
CA ALA A 163 -5.34 -11.78 -20.68
C ALA A 163 -6.14 -11.11 -19.56
N PRO A 164 -7.29 -11.70 -19.15
CA PRO A 164 -8.22 -11.06 -18.21
C PRO A 164 -7.63 -10.83 -16.81
N ASP A 165 -6.58 -11.57 -16.45
CA ASP A 165 -5.94 -11.49 -15.13
C ASP A 165 -4.67 -10.62 -15.14
N PHE A 166 -4.29 -10.04 -16.28
CA PHE A 166 -3.07 -9.23 -16.39
C PHE A 166 -3.09 -8.03 -15.44
N ALA A 167 -4.23 -7.33 -15.34
CA ALA A 167 -4.39 -6.23 -14.40
C ALA A 167 -4.25 -6.67 -12.93
N GLY A 168 -4.72 -7.89 -12.61
CA GLY A 168 -4.56 -8.47 -11.27
C GLY A 168 -3.11 -8.82 -10.97
N PHE A 169 -2.40 -9.40 -11.94
CA PHE A 169 -0.98 -9.69 -11.83
C PHE A 169 -0.15 -8.44 -11.58
N THR A 170 -0.28 -7.40 -12.44
CA THR A 170 0.48 -6.16 -12.27
C THR A 170 0.17 -5.50 -10.93
N ARG A 171 -1.11 -5.46 -10.54
CA ARG A 171 -1.54 -4.92 -9.23
C ARG A 171 -1.00 -5.71 -8.04
N SER A 172 -0.89 -7.03 -8.16
CA SER A 172 -0.33 -7.88 -7.09
C SER A 172 1.15 -7.61 -6.83
N MET A 173 1.88 -7.15 -7.85
CA MET A 173 3.27 -6.73 -7.72
C MET A 173 3.40 -5.29 -7.24
N SER A 174 2.71 -4.36 -7.90
CA SER A 174 2.83 -2.92 -7.60
C SER A 174 2.10 -2.48 -6.34
N GLY A 175 1.23 -3.32 -5.77
CA GLY A 175 0.42 -2.92 -4.64
C GLY A 175 1.06 -3.00 -3.28
N ILE A 176 2.22 -3.66 -3.16
CA ILE A 176 2.98 -3.86 -1.91
C ILE A 176 2.14 -4.34 -0.72
N SER A 177 0.90 -4.82 -0.96
CA SER A 177 -0.10 -5.11 0.06
C SER A 177 0.31 -6.25 0.96
N ARG A 178 1.14 -7.17 0.46
CA ARG A 178 1.71 -8.26 1.26
C ARG A 178 2.60 -7.73 2.37
N ALA A 179 3.42 -6.70 2.11
CA ALA A 179 4.19 -6.05 3.15
C ALA A 179 3.27 -5.42 4.19
N TYR A 180 2.33 -4.57 3.76
CA TYR A 180 1.41 -3.91 4.68
C TYR A 180 0.61 -4.89 5.53
N CYS A 181 0.06 -5.94 4.93
CA CYS A 181 -0.64 -7.02 5.64
C CYS A 181 0.23 -7.65 6.73
N CYS A 182 1.49 -7.97 6.45
CA CYS A 182 2.39 -8.58 7.43
C CYS A 182 2.76 -7.59 8.54
N GLN A 183 2.92 -6.32 8.20
CA GLN A 183 3.27 -5.25 9.15
C GLN A 183 2.14 -4.97 10.16
N VAL A 184 0.91 -5.39 9.88
CA VAL A 184 -0.25 -5.19 10.78
C VAL A 184 -0.14 -5.99 12.07
N PHE A 185 0.36 -7.23 11.99
CA PHE A 185 0.29 -8.19 13.09
C PHE A 185 1.53 -8.06 14.00
N PRO A 186 1.34 -7.85 15.31
CA PRO A 186 2.44 -7.81 16.27
C PRO A 186 3.30 -9.09 16.24
N PRO A 187 4.63 -8.99 16.47
CA PRO A 187 5.55 -10.13 16.36
C PRO A 187 5.33 -11.22 17.43
N ASN A 188 4.54 -10.94 18.47
CA ASN A 188 4.14 -11.94 19.48
C ASN A 188 2.99 -12.85 19.01
N LEU A 189 2.28 -12.52 17.92
CA LEU A 189 1.23 -13.37 17.37
C LEU A 189 1.84 -14.50 16.54
N SER A 190 1.28 -15.70 16.65
CA SER A 190 1.70 -16.79 15.78
C SER A 190 1.23 -16.53 14.35
N VAL A 191 2.05 -16.86 13.36
CA VAL A 191 1.62 -16.92 11.94
C VAL A 191 0.31 -17.67 11.76
N LYS A 192 0.06 -18.71 12.58
CA LYS A 192 -1.18 -19.52 12.52
C LYS A 192 -2.44 -18.72 12.86
N ASP A 193 -2.29 -17.64 13.61
CA ASP A 193 -3.40 -16.81 14.09
C ASP A 193 -3.91 -15.85 13.01
N TRP A 194 -3.10 -15.55 11.99
CA TRP A 194 -3.44 -14.54 10.99
C TRP A 194 -3.22 -14.96 9.54
N ILE A 195 -2.35 -15.93 9.23
CA ILE A 195 -1.96 -16.21 7.84
C ILE A 195 -3.12 -16.53 6.90
N GLN A 196 -4.19 -17.15 7.40
CA GLN A 196 -5.38 -17.48 6.60
C GLN A 196 -6.15 -16.24 6.13
N VAL A 197 -6.05 -15.10 6.83
CA VAL A 197 -6.69 -13.85 6.40
C VAL A 197 -5.97 -13.20 5.23
N THR A 198 -4.69 -13.55 5.02
CA THR A 198 -3.79 -12.85 4.09
C THR A 198 -4.41 -12.66 2.71
N PRO A 199 -4.95 -13.69 2.02
CA PRO A 199 -5.50 -13.50 0.66
C PRO A 199 -6.60 -12.44 0.59
N ASP A 200 -7.55 -12.49 1.51
CA ASP A 200 -8.64 -11.51 1.61
C ASP A 200 -8.12 -10.13 2.01
N PHE A 201 -7.11 -10.08 2.89
CA PHE A 201 -6.52 -8.82 3.32
C PHE A 201 -5.71 -8.13 2.20
N LEU A 202 -4.97 -8.90 1.38
CA LEU A 202 -4.25 -8.34 0.22
C LEU A 202 -5.22 -7.73 -0.79
N TYR A 203 -6.33 -8.43 -1.04
CA TYR A 203 -7.41 -7.94 -1.91
C TYR A 203 -8.01 -6.66 -1.35
N TYR A 204 -8.35 -6.65 -0.05
CA TYR A 204 -8.88 -5.48 0.64
C TYR A 204 -7.94 -4.28 0.53
N ILE A 205 -6.64 -4.43 0.84
CA ILE A 205 -5.66 -3.34 0.80
C ILE A 205 -5.55 -2.75 -0.60
N ASN A 206 -5.30 -3.59 -1.60
CA ASN A 206 -5.11 -3.15 -2.98
C ASN A 206 -6.34 -2.42 -3.52
N HIS A 207 -7.52 -3.00 -3.34
CA HIS A 207 -8.72 -2.47 -3.95
C HIS A 207 -9.39 -1.37 -3.14
N THR A 208 -9.16 -1.30 -1.82
CA THR A 208 -9.49 -0.09 -1.06
C THR A 208 -8.69 1.09 -1.59
N ASN A 209 -7.40 0.91 -1.85
CA ASN A 209 -6.61 1.96 -2.49
C ASN A 209 -7.14 2.32 -3.88
N ASP A 210 -7.45 1.33 -4.74
CA ASP A 210 -8.03 1.61 -6.07
C ASP A 210 -9.38 2.35 -5.97
N LEU A 211 -10.20 2.05 -4.96
CA LEU A 211 -11.48 2.72 -4.72
C LEU A 211 -11.30 4.20 -4.37
N PHE A 212 -10.45 4.49 -3.38
CA PHE A 212 -10.24 5.86 -2.90
C PHE A 212 -9.29 6.68 -3.78
N SER A 213 -8.48 6.04 -4.64
CA SER A 213 -7.68 6.72 -5.66
C SER A 213 -8.43 7.01 -6.94
N PHE A 214 -9.49 6.26 -7.26
CA PHE A 214 -10.18 6.37 -8.54
C PHE A 214 -10.62 7.80 -8.89
N TYR A 215 -11.09 8.58 -7.91
CA TYR A 215 -11.51 9.96 -8.16
C TYR A 215 -10.36 10.84 -8.66
N LYS A 216 -9.19 10.79 -8.01
CA LYS A 216 -8.01 11.55 -8.48
C LYS A 216 -7.56 11.06 -9.85
N GLU A 217 -7.60 9.75 -10.10
CA GLU A 217 -7.13 9.13 -11.34
C GLU A 217 -7.99 9.54 -12.53
N GLU A 218 -9.31 9.61 -12.35
CA GLU A 218 -10.23 10.13 -13.38
C GLU A 218 -10.01 11.62 -13.66
N LEU A 219 -9.73 12.43 -12.63
CA LEU A 219 -9.39 13.85 -12.81
C LEU A 219 -8.08 14.02 -13.60
N ASP A 220 -7.10 13.17 -13.31
CA ASP A 220 -5.77 13.20 -13.92
C ASP A 220 -5.72 12.42 -15.26
N ARG A 221 -6.86 11.85 -15.69
CA ARG A 221 -7.05 11.06 -16.91
C ARG A 221 -6.11 9.86 -17.02
N GLU A 222 -5.75 9.30 -15.87
CA GLU A 222 -4.96 8.08 -15.78
C GLU A 222 -5.76 6.91 -16.38
N SER A 223 -5.12 6.13 -17.24
CA SER A 223 -5.74 4.98 -17.92
C SER A 223 -5.01 3.66 -17.70
N LEU A 224 -3.82 3.71 -17.10
CA LEU A 224 -3.00 2.57 -16.70
C LEU A 224 -3.18 2.25 -15.22
N ASN A 225 -4.42 2.30 -14.74
CA ASN A 225 -4.81 1.84 -13.40
C ASN A 225 -5.63 0.55 -13.48
N PHE A 226 -5.76 -0.14 -12.34
CA PHE A 226 -6.47 -1.42 -12.27
C PHE A 226 -7.90 -1.31 -12.80
N VAL A 227 -8.66 -0.29 -12.38
CA VAL A 227 -10.07 -0.10 -12.74
C VAL A 227 -10.24 0.02 -14.26
N SER A 228 -9.42 0.83 -14.91
CA SER A 228 -9.44 1.07 -16.35
C SER A 228 -9.07 -0.18 -17.14
N MET A 229 -7.99 -0.86 -16.75
CA MET A 229 -7.55 -2.09 -17.40
C MET A 229 -8.57 -3.22 -17.24
N HIS A 230 -9.13 -3.38 -16.04
CA HIS A 230 -10.12 -4.41 -15.75
C HIS A 230 -11.45 -4.17 -16.48
N ALA A 231 -11.93 -2.92 -16.50
CA ALA A 231 -13.10 -2.52 -17.29
C ALA A 231 -12.94 -2.88 -18.76
N LYS A 232 -11.79 -2.54 -19.36
CA LYS A 232 -11.45 -2.87 -20.75
C LYS A 232 -11.33 -4.39 -20.97
N ALA A 233 -10.80 -5.15 -20.00
CA ALA A 233 -10.69 -6.61 -20.08
C ALA A 233 -12.03 -7.33 -20.09
N LYS A 234 -12.96 -6.87 -19.24
CA LYS A 234 -14.27 -7.50 -19.09
C LYS A 234 -15.32 -6.94 -20.03
N GLY A 235 -15.02 -5.85 -20.75
CA GLY A 235 -16.00 -5.18 -21.62
C GLY A 235 -17.12 -4.50 -20.82
N ILE A 236 -16.82 -4.05 -19.59
CA ILE A 236 -17.75 -3.35 -18.70
C ILE A 236 -17.29 -1.91 -18.48
N THR A 237 -18.13 -1.07 -17.90
CA THR A 237 -17.78 0.32 -17.58
C THR A 237 -16.87 0.41 -16.36
N LYS A 238 -16.08 1.49 -16.25
CA LYS A 238 -15.23 1.76 -15.07
C LYS A 238 -16.04 1.81 -13.77
N ILE A 239 -17.25 2.38 -13.81
CA ILE A 239 -18.15 2.45 -12.64
C ILE A 239 -18.68 1.07 -12.24
N GLU A 240 -18.96 0.17 -13.19
CA GLU A 240 -19.31 -1.21 -12.88
C GLU A 240 -18.14 -1.96 -12.24
N THR A 241 -16.92 -1.80 -12.76
CA THR A 241 -15.70 -2.33 -12.13
C THR A 241 -15.54 -1.78 -10.71
N LEU A 242 -15.66 -0.46 -10.51
CA LEU A 242 -15.53 0.17 -9.19
C LEU A 242 -16.54 -0.40 -8.19
N ARG A 243 -17.79 -0.63 -8.62
CA ARG A 243 -18.84 -1.24 -7.79
C ARG A 243 -18.50 -2.68 -7.42
N GLN A 244 -18.01 -3.48 -8.37
CA GLN A 244 -17.57 -4.86 -8.11
C GLN A 244 -16.41 -4.90 -7.11
N LEU A 245 -15.44 -4.00 -7.25
CA LEU A 245 -14.33 -3.89 -6.30
C LEU A 245 -14.80 -3.52 -4.90
N ALA A 246 -15.71 -2.56 -4.79
CA ALA A 246 -16.32 -2.18 -3.50
C ALA A 246 -17.01 -3.37 -2.84
N ASP A 247 -17.89 -4.06 -3.57
CA ASP A 247 -18.64 -5.20 -3.03
C ASP A 247 -17.69 -6.34 -2.62
N ASN A 248 -16.69 -6.66 -3.45
CA ASN A 248 -15.73 -7.73 -3.17
C ASN A 248 -14.79 -7.38 -2.01
N ALA A 249 -14.32 -6.12 -1.91
CA ALA A 249 -13.44 -5.69 -0.84
C ALA A 249 -14.17 -5.69 0.52
N ALA A 250 -15.42 -5.23 0.57
CA ALA A 250 -16.24 -5.30 1.78
C ALA A 250 -16.50 -6.76 2.21
N GLU A 251 -16.72 -7.64 1.25
CA GLU A 251 -16.90 -9.06 1.51
C GLU A 251 -15.60 -9.74 1.99
N CYS A 252 -14.43 -9.34 1.48
CA CYS A 252 -13.12 -9.75 2.01
C CYS A 252 -12.91 -9.24 3.45
N TYR A 253 -13.32 -8.01 3.75
CA TYR A 253 -13.26 -7.47 5.12
C TYR A 253 -14.13 -8.29 6.09
N ARG A 254 -15.35 -8.66 5.68
CA ARG A 254 -16.28 -9.48 6.47
C ARG A 254 -15.70 -10.86 6.75
N ARG A 255 -15.20 -11.56 5.71
CA ARG A 255 -14.55 -12.87 5.89
C ARG A 255 -13.31 -12.78 6.75
N GLY A 256 -12.48 -11.75 6.57
CA GLY A 256 -11.29 -11.56 7.41
C GLY A 256 -11.65 -11.32 8.88
N THR A 257 -12.71 -10.55 9.13
CA THR A 257 -13.28 -10.39 10.47
C THR A 257 -13.70 -11.74 11.07
N GLU A 258 -14.36 -12.60 10.29
CA GLU A 258 -14.80 -13.94 10.72
C GLU A 258 -13.63 -14.89 11.00
N LEU A 259 -12.65 -14.95 10.11
CA LEU A 259 -11.45 -15.80 10.24
C LEU A 259 -10.64 -15.48 11.50
N LEU A 260 -10.61 -14.21 11.89
CA LEU A 260 -9.83 -13.74 13.05
C LEU A 260 -10.62 -13.76 14.37
N GLN A 261 -11.90 -14.17 14.39
CA GLN A 261 -12.72 -14.17 15.62
C GLN A 261 -12.13 -15.01 16.75
N SER A 262 -11.38 -16.06 16.42
CA SER A 262 -10.72 -16.94 17.39
C SER A 262 -9.48 -16.31 18.04
N CYS A 263 -8.93 -15.22 17.47
CA CYS A 263 -7.79 -14.50 17.99
C CYS A 263 -8.11 -12.99 18.13
N PRO A 264 -8.62 -12.55 19.30
CA PRO A 264 -9.05 -11.17 19.51
C PRO A 264 -7.98 -10.11 19.27
N GLU A 265 -6.71 -10.43 19.56
CA GLU A 265 -5.57 -9.54 19.32
C GLU A 265 -5.32 -9.33 17.81
N ALA A 266 -5.33 -10.41 17.02
CA ALA A 266 -5.21 -10.35 15.57
C ALA A 266 -6.40 -9.60 14.94
N LEU A 267 -7.63 -9.88 15.40
CA LEU A 267 -8.83 -9.19 14.94
C LEU A 267 -8.79 -7.69 15.23
N LYS A 268 -8.32 -7.30 16.42
CA LYS A 268 -8.15 -5.89 16.79
C LYS A 268 -7.12 -5.20 15.89
N ALA A 269 -5.97 -5.84 15.65
CA ALA A 269 -4.94 -5.32 14.75
C ALA A 269 -5.47 -5.14 13.32
N PHE A 270 -6.15 -6.15 12.78
CA PHE A 270 -6.79 -6.11 11.47
C PHE A 270 -7.79 -4.95 11.34
N ARG A 271 -8.73 -4.83 12.29
CA ARG A 271 -9.75 -3.77 12.26
C ARG A 271 -9.14 -2.38 12.41
N ASN A 272 -8.18 -2.21 13.32
CA ASN A 272 -7.48 -0.94 13.52
C ASN A 272 -6.76 -0.51 12.24
N PHE A 273 -6.08 -1.44 11.56
CA PHE A 273 -5.48 -1.17 10.27
C PHE A 273 -6.53 -0.77 9.23
N CYS A 274 -7.62 -1.52 9.06
CA CYS A 274 -8.65 -1.20 8.06
C CYS A 274 -9.24 0.21 8.27
N VAL A 275 -9.62 0.56 9.50
CA VAL A 275 -10.11 1.91 9.85
C VAL A 275 -9.04 2.96 9.59
N GLY A 276 -7.81 2.69 10.03
CA GLY A 276 -6.66 3.56 9.83
C GLY A 276 -6.33 3.78 8.36
N TYR A 277 -6.48 2.76 7.51
CA TYR A 277 -6.18 2.84 6.09
C TYR A 277 -7.19 3.73 5.36
N ILE A 278 -8.47 3.73 5.77
CA ILE A 278 -9.43 4.76 5.35
C ILE A 278 -8.99 6.15 5.84
N GLY A 279 -8.53 6.24 7.09
CA GLY A 279 -8.00 7.47 7.67
C GLY A 279 -6.81 8.05 6.90
N PHE A 280 -5.91 7.21 6.42
CA PHE A 280 -4.82 7.60 5.53
C PHE A 280 -5.34 8.27 4.25
N HIS A 281 -6.30 7.62 3.57
CA HIS A 281 -6.86 8.17 2.34
C HIS A 281 -7.58 9.51 2.60
N ALA A 282 -8.34 9.60 3.69
CA ALA A 282 -9.06 10.82 4.07
C ALA A 282 -8.13 11.98 4.46
N LEU A 283 -7.02 11.69 5.14
CA LEU A 283 -6.06 12.71 5.59
C LEU A 283 -5.08 13.13 4.47
N SER A 284 -4.82 12.25 3.51
CA SER A 284 -3.87 12.53 2.43
C SER A 284 -4.51 13.39 1.32
N PRO A 285 -4.02 14.62 1.09
CA PRO A 285 -4.56 15.49 0.03
C PRO A 285 -4.35 14.93 -1.38
N ARG A 286 -3.48 13.91 -1.53
CA ARG A 286 -3.22 13.21 -2.80
C ARG A 286 -4.52 12.69 -3.43
N TYR A 287 -5.48 12.24 -2.62
CA TYR A 287 -6.69 11.57 -3.11
C TYR A 287 -7.85 12.51 -3.44
N LYS A 288 -7.75 13.81 -3.10
CA LYS A 288 -8.77 14.83 -3.39
C LYS A 288 -10.17 14.47 -2.86
N LEU A 289 -10.24 13.74 -1.75
CA LEU A 289 -11.49 13.24 -1.16
C LEU A 289 -12.28 14.32 -0.41
N ASP A 290 -11.63 15.44 -0.05
CA ASP A 290 -12.28 16.65 0.47
C ASP A 290 -13.28 17.26 -0.52
N GLN A 291 -13.20 16.87 -1.79
CA GLN A 291 -14.13 17.28 -2.83
C GLN A 291 -15.36 16.37 -2.92
N LEU A 292 -15.38 15.24 -2.21
CA LEU A 292 -16.49 14.29 -2.20
C LEU A 292 -17.32 14.43 -0.92
N ASP A 293 -18.62 14.12 -1.01
CA ASP A 293 -19.52 14.04 0.15
C ASP A 293 -19.59 12.58 0.66
N LEU A 294 -18.68 12.22 1.58
CA LEU A 294 -18.47 10.86 2.11
C LEU A 294 -18.84 10.72 3.59
#